data_AF-A0A101FRM4-F1
#
_entry.id   AF-A0A101FRM4-F1
#
_cell.length_a   1.000
_cell.length_b   1.000
_cell.length_c   1.000
_cell.angle_alpha   90.00
_cell.angle_beta   90.00
_cell.angle_gamma   90.00
#
_symmetry.space_group_name_H-M   'P 1'
#
loop_
_entity.id
_entity.type
_entity.pdbx_description
1 polymer ?
#
loop_
_entity_poly.entity_id
_entity_poly.type
_entity_poly.pdbx_seq_one_letter_code
_entity_poly.pdbx_strand_id
1 'polypeptide(L)'
;MGLISEKKKLEASGWVKPEDWPKVAEAILRFVLRCYDRPEELKAACDDFSNSPYSKGFQAGTLTPILHALRPDDFILINNKSRSVVNHFSGTSYSSSLTDYPSINETARSLVNDVSDDISDFGISRIRSDDLFDMFTHWLVAIKKYDFNGEAPDDIQNFLDPKELSEPFAKICEKIFRNKQEAGWAFDLLKMTLERLGIESLDDERFSITIPIKSGGRTLHLSFGPWLVLGFDGSKDHASDSVTITLSSNQTILDESFVSFVFAQDEDDPDIRNYKIPIEMAISSGDEIFNAYEDALNYIANKFKDWKRSPWRNKHQSNIAEAVLDQSKRAILLNEEMTDKSYWVFQSNPDYYDLAGAISELTEITWAVNQYTKRIHDGDRVYLWESGKDAGILAVGTVLSDPDFIPDDEREVKFIRNAEKFSGKRLHVPLRIDYVLPERIRRKDLLEHSVLRSLEVITFPNATNFAVTKEQARFLDELIFSPKRPIYTISQCAEDTGFDFATLERWVRAIRRKGQAVLYGPPGTGKTYVAEHLAKHLIGGGDGFVDLVQFHPAYAYEDFIQGIRPQSDENGGLKYPLVPGRFLEFCERAE
;
A
#
# COMPACT_ATOMS: atom_id res chain seq x y z
N MET A 1 -11.89 -34.67 -21.87
CA MET A 1 -10.58 -33.97 -21.83
C MET A 1 -9.64 -34.45 -20.72
N GLY A 2 -10.12 -34.96 -19.57
CA GLY A 2 -9.27 -35.38 -18.44
C GLY A 2 -8.29 -36.53 -18.70
N LEU A 3 -8.71 -37.61 -19.36
CA LEU A 3 -7.86 -38.80 -19.58
C LEU A 3 -6.64 -38.54 -20.48
N ILE A 4 -6.74 -37.64 -21.46
CA ILE A 4 -5.60 -37.27 -22.34
C ILE A 4 -4.56 -36.45 -21.55
N SER A 5 -5.02 -35.62 -20.61
CA SER A 5 -4.14 -34.87 -19.70
C SER A 5 -3.43 -35.81 -18.72
N GLU A 6 -4.13 -36.83 -18.21
CA GLU A 6 -3.56 -37.75 -17.23
C GLU A 6 -2.58 -38.75 -17.87
N LYS A 7 -2.90 -39.23 -19.08
CA LYS A 7 -1.99 -40.01 -19.93
C LYS A 7 -0.64 -39.30 -20.11
N LYS A 8 -0.67 -38.03 -20.53
CA LYS A 8 0.54 -37.22 -20.74
C LYS A 8 1.34 -37.01 -19.46
N LYS A 9 0.68 -36.84 -18.31
CA LYS A 9 1.38 -36.71 -17.00
C LYS A 9 2.08 -37.99 -16.60
N LEU A 10 1.43 -39.15 -16.76
CA LEU A 10 1.99 -40.46 -16.38
C LEU A 10 3.14 -40.90 -17.31
N GLU A 11 3.09 -40.53 -18.58
CA GLU A 11 4.22 -40.68 -19.52
C GLU A 11 5.38 -39.74 -19.14
N ALA A 12 5.08 -38.47 -18.82
CA ALA A 12 6.10 -37.48 -18.45
C ALA A 12 6.80 -37.78 -17.11
N SER A 13 6.14 -38.43 -16.16
CA SER A 13 6.74 -38.89 -14.90
C SER A 13 7.57 -40.17 -15.05
N GLY A 14 7.56 -40.79 -16.23
CA GLY A 14 8.24 -42.06 -16.50
C GLY A 14 7.59 -43.26 -15.78
N TRP A 15 6.37 -43.11 -15.26
CA TRP A 15 5.68 -44.17 -14.53
C TRP A 15 5.01 -45.18 -15.46
N VAL A 16 4.56 -44.75 -16.65
CA VAL A 16 3.96 -45.61 -17.67
C VAL A 16 4.65 -45.36 -19.01
N LYS A 17 5.09 -46.43 -19.67
CA LYS A 17 5.64 -46.34 -21.03
C LYS A 17 4.52 -46.29 -22.07
N PRO A 18 4.69 -45.56 -23.19
CA PRO A 18 3.68 -45.51 -24.25
C PRO A 18 3.19 -46.88 -24.74
N GLU A 19 4.07 -47.89 -24.79
CA GLU A 19 3.74 -49.26 -25.20
C GLU A 19 2.92 -50.06 -24.17
N ASP A 20 2.90 -49.68 -22.90
CA ASP A 20 2.24 -50.43 -21.83
C ASP A 20 0.77 -49.99 -21.62
N TRP A 21 0.30 -48.92 -22.29
CA TRP A 21 -1.07 -48.42 -22.15
C TRP A 21 -2.18 -49.44 -22.40
N PRO A 22 -2.09 -50.35 -23.40
CA PRO A 22 -3.11 -51.40 -23.56
C PRO A 22 -3.23 -52.31 -22.33
N LYS A 23 -2.09 -52.63 -21.67
CA LYS A 23 -2.06 -53.48 -20.48
C LYS A 23 -2.54 -52.72 -19.24
N VAL A 24 -2.20 -51.44 -19.13
CA VAL A 24 -2.74 -50.55 -18.08
C VAL A 24 -4.27 -50.44 -18.20
N ALA A 25 -4.78 -50.25 -19.42
CA ALA A 25 -6.21 -50.19 -19.68
C ALA A 25 -6.91 -51.51 -19.34
N GLU A 26 -6.32 -52.66 -19.70
CA GLU A 26 -6.84 -53.97 -19.33
C GLU A 26 -6.85 -54.18 -17.79
N ALA A 27 -5.78 -53.77 -17.10
CA ALA A 27 -5.69 -53.87 -15.64
C ALA A 27 -6.75 -53.01 -14.94
N ILE A 28 -6.96 -51.77 -15.39
CA ILE A 28 -8.01 -50.88 -14.86
C ILE A 28 -9.39 -51.47 -15.16
N LEU A 29 -9.63 -51.94 -16.38
CA LEU A 29 -10.92 -52.54 -16.76
C LEU A 29 -11.22 -53.78 -15.91
N ARG A 30 -10.24 -54.66 -15.70
CA ARG A 30 -10.39 -55.85 -14.85
C ARG A 30 -10.71 -55.48 -13.40
N PHE A 31 -10.03 -54.46 -12.86
CA PHE A 31 -10.30 -53.93 -11.53
C PHE A 31 -11.73 -53.39 -11.43
N VAL A 32 -12.15 -52.54 -12.37
CA VAL A 32 -13.50 -51.95 -12.40
C VAL A 32 -14.58 -53.01 -12.55
N LEU A 33 -14.43 -53.96 -13.47
CA LEU A 33 -15.39 -55.05 -13.67
C LEU A 33 -15.53 -55.92 -12.42
N ARG A 34 -14.42 -56.27 -11.76
CA ARG A 34 -14.46 -57.04 -10.52
C ARG A 34 -15.20 -56.31 -9.41
N CYS A 35 -14.94 -55.02 -9.23
CA CYS A 35 -15.65 -54.20 -8.23
C CYS A 35 -17.13 -54.03 -8.60
N TYR A 36 -17.46 -53.92 -9.89
CA TYR A 36 -18.83 -53.80 -10.37
C TYR A 36 -19.65 -55.09 -10.16
N ASP A 37 -19.09 -56.24 -10.53
CA ASP A 37 -19.76 -57.54 -10.45
C ASP A 37 -19.83 -58.07 -9.00
N ARG A 38 -18.80 -57.80 -8.19
CA ARG A 38 -18.61 -58.32 -6.83
C ARG A 38 -18.11 -57.22 -5.88
N PRO A 39 -18.97 -56.29 -5.45
CA PRO A 39 -18.57 -55.18 -4.57
C PRO A 39 -18.00 -55.65 -3.23
N GLU A 40 -18.39 -56.83 -2.74
CA GLU A 40 -17.85 -57.48 -1.55
C GLU A 40 -16.36 -57.84 -1.66
N GLU A 41 -15.83 -57.96 -2.89
CA GLU A 41 -14.41 -58.24 -3.14
C GLU A 41 -13.55 -56.96 -3.24
N LEU A 42 -14.08 -55.78 -2.89
CA LEU A 42 -13.39 -54.49 -3.05
C LEU A 42 -11.96 -54.50 -2.49
N LYS A 43 -11.77 -55.02 -1.27
CA LYS A 43 -10.45 -55.11 -0.64
C LYS A 43 -9.46 -55.93 -1.45
N ALA A 44 -9.88 -57.14 -1.84
CA ALA A 44 -9.04 -58.02 -2.66
C ALA A 44 -8.74 -57.39 -4.04
N ALA A 45 -9.70 -56.69 -4.64
CA ALA A 45 -9.49 -55.98 -5.89
C ALA A 45 -8.47 -54.82 -5.76
N CYS A 46 -8.55 -54.02 -4.69
CA CYS A 46 -7.60 -52.95 -4.39
C CYS A 46 -6.17 -53.47 -4.15
N ASP A 47 -6.04 -54.57 -3.41
CA ASP A 47 -4.75 -55.20 -3.12
C ASP A 47 -4.12 -55.79 -4.40
N ASP A 48 -4.89 -56.55 -5.18
CA ASP A 48 -4.42 -57.16 -6.43
C ASP A 48 -4.03 -56.11 -7.47
N PHE A 49 -4.83 -55.05 -7.61
CA PHE A 49 -4.50 -53.95 -8.51
C PHE A 49 -3.25 -53.22 -8.02
N SER A 50 -3.12 -52.88 -6.73
CA SER A 50 -1.96 -52.18 -6.21
C SER A 50 -0.65 -52.96 -6.40
N ASN A 51 -0.71 -54.30 -6.32
CA ASN A 51 0.43 -55.19 -6.56
C ASN A 51 0.78 -55.39 -8.05
N SER A 52 -0.07 -54.93 -8.97
CA SER A 52 0.19 -55.00 -10.41
C SER A 52 1.34 -54.07 -10.82
N PRO A 53 2.21 -54.46 -11.77
CA PRO A 53 3.21 -53.56 -12.34
C PRO A 53 2.60 -52.33 -13.05
N TYR A 54 1.30 -52.35 -13.32
CA TYR A 54 0.55 -51.31 -14.03
C TYR A 54 -0.20 -50.34 -13.11
N SER A 55 0.01 -50.42 -11.79
CA SER A 55 -0.71 -49.63 -10.78
C SER A 55 -0.09 -48.26 -10.48
N LYS A 56 1.17 -48.05 -10.86
CA LYS A 56 1.94 -46.84 -10.51
C LYS A 56 1.26 -45.57 -11.05
N GLY A 57 0.97 -44.65 -10.14
CA GLY A 57 0.31 -43.37 -10.45
C GLY A 57 -1.21 -43.40 -10.38
N PHE A 58 -1.83 -44.57 -10.16
CA PHE A 58 -3.27 -44.70 -10.01
C PHE A 58 -3.64 -44.78 -8.51
N GLN A 59 -3.97 -43.63 -7.94
CA GLN A 59 -4.42 -43.49 -6.55
C GLN A 59 -5.94 -43.61 -6.46
N ALA A 60 -6.50 -43.66 -5.24
CA ALA A 60 -7.94 -43.71 -5.02
C ALA A 60 -8.69 -42.59 -5.78
N GLY A 61 -8.17 -41.36 -5.77
CA GLY A 61 -8.74 -40.22 -6.49
C GLY A 61 -8.83 -40.35 -8.01
N THR A 62 -8.07 -41.27 -8.60
CA THR A 62 -8.06 -41.53 -10.04
C THR A 62 -9.12 -42.55 -10.45
N LEU A 63 -9.37 -43.56 -9.60
CA LEU A 63 -10.18 -44.73 -9.96
C LEU A 63 -11.59 -44.73 -9.34
N THR A 64 -11.74 -44.13 -8.15
CA THR A 64 -13.04 -44.11 -7.45
C THR A 64 -14.14 -43.32 -8.17
N PRO A 65 -13.87 -42.27 -8.98
CA PRO A 65 -14.94 -41.64 -9.78
C PRO A 65 -15.60 -42.61 -10.79
N ILE A 66 -14.84 -43.58 -11.32
CA ILE A 66 -15.38 -44.59 -12.25
C ILE A 66 -16.29 -45.56 -11.48
N LEU A 67 -15.86 -46.02 -10.32
CA LEU A 67 -16.63 -46.94 -9.47
C LEU A 67 -17.91 -46.28 -8.97
N HIS A 68 -17.81 -45.05 -8.46
CA HIS A 68 -18.94 -44.26 -7.98
C HIS A 68 -19.97 -44.01 -9.10
N ALA A 69 -19.53 -43.66 -10.31
CA ALA A 69 -20.44 -43.46 -11.44
C ALA A 69 -21.19 -44.74 -11.86
N LEU A 70 -20.61 -45.92 -11.64
CA LEU A 70 -21.21 -47.21 -12.02
C LEU A 70 -22.10 -47.81 -10.91
N ARG A 71 -21.68 -47.69 -9.63
CA ARG A 71 -22.41 -48.20 -8.46
C ARG A 71 -22.30 -47.22 -7.28
N PRO A 72 -23.02 -46.08 -7.31
CA PRO A 72 -22.90 -45.05 -6.29
C PRO A 72 -23.40 -45.52 -4.91
N ASP A 73 -24.31 -46.50 -4.87
CA ASP A 73 -24.79 -47.11 -3.63
C ASP A 73 -23.75 -48.01 -2.95
N ASP A 74 -22.69 -48.41 -3.66
CA ASP A 74 -21.64 -49.28 -3.14
C ASP A 74 -20.34 -48.51 -2.87
N PHE A 75 -20.04 -47.53 -3.74
CA PHE A 75 -18.76 -46.84 -3.82
C PHE A 75 -18.94 -45.33 -3.75
N ILE A 76 -18.30 -44.69 -2.78
CA ILE A 76 -18.28 -43.22 -2.63
C ILE A 76 -17.05 -42.62 -3.30
N LEU A 77 -17.19 -41.41 -3.84
CA LEU A 77 -16.09 -40.71 -4.48
C LEU A 77 -15.04 -40.23 -3.45
N ILE A 78 -13.84 -40.80 -3.52
CA ILE A 78 -12.73 -40.44 -2.64
C ILE A 78 -11.60 -39.81 -3.44
N ASN A 79 -11.43 -38.50 -3.28
CA ASN A 79 -10.30 -37.71 -3.77
C ASN A 79 -9.49 -37.15 -2.60
N ASN A 80 -8.46 -36.34 -2.87
CA ASN A 80 -7.62 -35.78 -1.79
C ASN A 80 -8.40 -34.91 -0.79
N LYS A 81 -9.46 -34.23 -1.23
CA LYS A 81 -10.28 -33.34 -0.40
C LYS A 81 -11.22 -34.17 0.46
N SER A 82 -12.04 -35.04 -0.14
CA SER A 82 -12.97 -35.89 0.61
C SER A 82 -12.23 -36.81 1.58
N ARG A 83 -11.03 -37.30 1.22
CA ARG A 83 -10.17 -38.05 2.14
C ARG A 83 -9.79 -37.26 3.39
N SER A 84 -9.38 -35.99 3.25
CA SER A 84 -9.01 -35.16 4.40
C SER A 84 -10.18 -34.89 5.33
N VAL A 85 -11.37 -34.65 4.75
CA VAL A 85 -12.61 -34.45 5.51
C VAL A 85 -12.98 -35.70 6.31
N VAL A 86 -12.99 -36.86 5.67
CA VAL A 86 -13.30 -38.14 6.34
C VAL A 86 -12.29 -38.42 7.46
N ASN A 87 -11.00 -38.22 7.20
CA ASN A 87 -9.98 -38.38 8.22
C ASN A 87 -10.20 -37.50 9.45
N HIS A 88 -10.59 -36.25 9.25
CA HIS A 88 -10.83 -35.35 10.36
C HIS A 88 -12.07 -35.72 11.17
N PHE A 89 -13.23 -35.86 10.52
CA PHE A 89 -14.48 -36.11 11.22
C PHE A 89 -14.56 -37.51 11.84
N SER A 90 -13.82 -38.47 11.29
CA SER A 90 -13.76 -39.84 11.83
C SER A 90 -12.52 -40.10 12.69
N GLY A 91 -11.62 -39.12 12.86
CA GLY A 91 -10.38 -39.28 13.62
C GLY A 91 -9.42 -40.35 13.04
N THR A 92 -9.46 -40.56 11.72
CA THR A 92 -8.66 -41.57 11.00
C THR A 92 -7.50 -40.93 10.24
N SER A 93 -6.59 -41.76 9.72
CA SER A 93 -5.39 -41.31 8.99
C SER A 93 -5.17 -42.07 7.67
N TYR A 94 -6.23 -42.23 6.87
CA TYR A 94 -6.15 -42.89 5.56
C TYR A 94 -5.27 -42.11 4.58
N SER A 95 -4.45 -42.80 3.80
CA SER A 95 -3.61 -42.25 2.74
C SER A 95 -4.34 -42.18 1.40
N SER A 96 -3.70 -41.63 0.36
CA SER A 96 -4.25 -41.65 -1.01
C SER A 96 -4.07 -43.01 -1.71
N SER A 97 -3.47 -43.99 -1.03
CA SER A 97 -3.29 -45.34 -1.55
C SER A 97 -4.62 -46.00 -1.84
N LEU A 98 -4.70 -46.75 -2.95
CA LEU A 98 -5.89 -47.52 -3.28
C LEU A 98 -6.15 -48.65 -2.26
N THR A 99 -5.12 -49.11 -1.55
CA THR A 99 -5.25 -50.11 -0.47
C THR A 99 -6.07 -49.61 0.73
N ASP A 100 -6.11 -48.29 0.95
CA ASP A 100 -6.90 -47.69 2.04
C ASP A 100 -8.35 -47.43 1.61
N TYR A 101 -8.64 -47.51 0.30
CA TYR A 101 -9.96 -47.22 -0.26
C TYR A 101 -11.10 -48.04 0.37
N PRO A 102 -10.99 -49.36 0.60
CA PRO A 102 -12.08 -50.12 1.20
C PRO A 102 -12.50 -49.58 2.57
N SER A 103 -11.54 -49.25 3.43
CA SER A 103 -11.82 -48.76 4.78
C SER A 103 -12.36 -47.33 4.79
N ILE A 104 -11.81 -46.44 3.96
CA ILE A 104 -12.34 -45.07 3.86
C ILE A 104 -13.71 -45.02 3.15
N ASN A 105 -13.99 -45.94 2.22
CA ASN A 105 -15.30 -46.07 1.59
C ASN A 105 -16.39 -46.40 2.61
N GLU A 106 -16.15 -47.38 3.48
CA GLU A 106 -17.07 -47.71 4.59
C GLU A 106 -17.24 -46.56 5.57
N THR A 107 -16.12 -45.94 5.98
CA THR A 107 -16.12 -44.83 6.94
C THR A 107 -16.87 -43.61 6.41
N ALA A 108 -16.60 -43.22 5.17
CA ALA A 108 -17.26 -42.09 4.53
C ALA A 108 -18.76 -42.35 4.30
N ARG A 109 -19.14 -43.59 3.93
CA ARG A 109 -20.56 -43.95 3.81
C ARG A 109 -21.29 -43.88 5.14
N SER A 110 -20.67 -44.32 6.23
CA SER A 110 -21.23 -44.15 7.58
C SER A 110 -21.44 -42.68 7.89
N LEU A 111 -20.41 -41.85 7.68
CA LEU A 111 -20.47 -40.42 7.93
C LEU A 111 -21.59 -39.74 7.13
N VAL A 112 -21.73 -40.05 5.84
CA VAL A 112 -22.79 -39.50 4.99
C VAL A 112 -24.18 -39.93 5.46
N ASN A 113 -24.35 -41.19 5.88
CA ASN A 113 -25.63 -41.65 6.41
C ASN A 113 -25.99 -40.92 7.71
N ASP A 114 -25.01 -40.70 8.60
CA ASP A 114 -25.22 -40.05 9.90
C ASP A 114 -25.70 -38.59 9.76
N VAL A 115 -25.32 -37.90 8.68
CA VAL A 115 -25.74 -36.51 8.40
C VAL A 115 -26.79 -36.40 7.29
N SER A 116 -27.29 -37.53 6.78
CA SER A 116 -28.16 -37.56 5.61
C SER A 116 -29.49 -36.83 5.81
N ASP A 117 -30.05 -36.92 7.02
CA ASP A 117 -31.28 -36.21 7.41
C ASP A 117 -31.06 -34.69 7.40
N ASP A 118 -29.97 -34.20 8.02
CA ASP A 118 -29.61 -32.78 8.06
C ASP A 118 -29.35 -32.20 6.65
N ILE A 119 -28.72 -32.99 5.78
CA ILE A 119 -28.44 -32.61 4.38
C ILE A 119 -29.74 -32.50 3.56
N SER A 120 -30.74 -33.34 3.85
CA SER A 120 -31.99 -33.40 3.09
C SER A 120 -32.90 -32.19 3.33
N ASP A 121 -32.78 -31.51 4.49
CA ASP A 121 -33.56 -30.33 4.85
C ASP A 121 -33.15 -29.05 4.08
N PHE A 122 -31.95 -29.00 3.48
CA PHE A 122 -31.45 -27.83 2.73
C PHE A 122 -31.99 -27.71 1.29
N GLY A 123 -33.02 -28.46 0.93
CA GLY A 123 -33.94 -28.10 -0.15
C GLY A 123 -33.44 -28.25 -1.59
N ILE A 124 -32.29 -28.89 -1.85
CA ILE A 124 -31.87 -29.22 -3.23
C ILE A 124 -32.54 -30.53 -3.66
N SER A 125 -33.83 -30.46 -3.99
CA SER A 125 -34.57 -31.62 -4.49
C SER A 125 -33.89 -32.20 -5.73
N ARG A 126 -33.47 -33.48 -5.66
CA ARG A 126 -32.91 -34.38 -6.71
C ARG A 126 -31.41 -34.69 -6.67
N ILE A 127 -30.63 -34.21 -5.71
CA ILE A 127 -29.21 -34.62 -5.56
C ILE A 127 -29.08 -35.67 -4.44
N ARG A 128 -28.25 -36.68 -4.64
CA ARG A 128 -27.99 -37.73 -3.63
C ARG A 128 -27.08 -37.19 -2.52
N SER A 129 -27.18 -37.76 -1.31
CA SER A 129 -26.40 -37.30 -0.15
C SER A 129 -24.89 -37.48 -0.30
N ASP A 130 -24.45 -38.49 -1.05
CA ASP A 130 -23.05 -38.73 -1.40
C ASP A 130 -22.49 -37.68 -2.38
N ASP A 131 -23.29 -37.27 -3.37
CA ASP A 131 -22.93 -36.16 -4.27
C ASP A 131 -22.87 -34.82 -3.50
N LEU A 132 -23.85 -34.57 -2.62
CA LEU A 132 -23.85 -33.40 -1.75
C LEU A 132 -22.66 -33.41 -0.80
N PHE A 133 -22.25 -34.58 -0.32
CA PHE A 133 -21.04 -34.73 0.48
C PHE A 133 -19.78 -34.40 -0.31
N ASP A 134 -19.63 -34.87 -1.56
CA ASP A 134 -18.48 -34.46 -2.39
C ASP A 134 -18.47 -32.95 -2.63
N MET A 135 -19.63 -32.35 -2.95
CA MET A 135 -19.78 -30.90 -3.08
C MET A 135 -19.39 -30.17 -1.79
N PHE A 136 -19.84 -30.67 -0.65
CA PHE A 136 -19.48 -30.15 0.67
C PHE A 136 -17.98 -30.27 0.92
N THR A 137 -17.35 -31.42 0.62
CA THR A 137 -15.89 -31.58 0.82
C THR A 137 -15.10 -30.67 -0.10
N HIS A 138 -15.58 -30.44 -1.33
CA HIS A 138 -14.99 -29.47 -2.23
C HIS A 138 -15.13 -28.05 -1.66
N TRP A 139 -16.32 -27.69 -1.18
CA TRP A 139 -16.54 -26.41 -0.53
C TRP A 139 -15.66 -26.26 0.70
N LEU A 140 -15.61 -27.23 1.60
CA LEU A 140 -14.85 -27.17 2.84
C LEU A 140 -13.34 -27.08 2.60
N VAL A 141 -12.80 -27.88 1.68
CA VAL A 141 -11.34 -27.94 1.46
C VAL A 141 -10.85 -26.95 0.40
N ALA A 142 -11.59 -26.78 -0.70
CA ALA A 142 -11.13 -25.95 -1.82
C ALA A 142 -11.58 -24.50 -1.69
N ILE A 143 -12.81 -24.28 -1.20
CA ILE A 143 -13.40 -22.96 -1.09
C ILE A 143 -13.10 -22.36 0.29
N LYS A 144 -13.44 -23.07 1.36
CA LYS A 144 -13.22 -22.66 2.75
C LYS A 144 -11.81 -22.92 3.26
N LYS A 145 -11.07 -23.83 2.62
CA LYS A 145 -9.66 -24.16 2.98
C LYS A 145 -9.50 -24.51 4.45
N TYR A 146 -10.48 -25.25 4.96
CA TYR A 146 -10.55 -25.69 6.34
C TYR A 146 -9.27 -26.45 6.74
N ASP A 147 -8.66 -26.04 7.85
CA ASP A 147 -7.48 -26.71 8.42
C ASP A 147 -7.90 -27.85 9.34
N PHE A 148 -7.47 -29.06 8.99
CA PHE A 148 -7.82 -30.27 9.72
C PHE A 148 -6.90 -30.58 10.90
N ASN A 149 -5.84 -29.78 11.13
CA ASN A 149 -4.84 -30.00 12.19
C ASN A 149 -5.17 -29.35 13.55
N GLY A 150 -6.36 -28.75 13.69
CA GLY A 150 -6.90 -28.33 14.97
C GLY A 150 -6.56 -26.90 15.35
N GLU A 151 -7.33 -25.96 14.79
CA GLU A 151 -7.98 -24.84 15.49
C GLU A 151 -9.36 -24.67 14.83
N ALA A 152 -10.41 -24.52 15.64
CA ALA A 152 -11.80 -24.42 15.17
C ALA A 152 -12.04 -23.08 14.45
N PRO A 153 -13.07 -22.98 13.58
CA PRO A 153 -13.09 -22.03 12.47
C PRO A 153 -13.58 -20.66 12.93
N ASP A 154 -12.68 -19.68 12.94
CA ASP A 154 -13.07 -18.29 12.69
C ASP A 154 -12.68 -17.95 11.26
N ASP A 155 -13.61 -17.28 10.59
CA ASP A 155 -13.56 -16.94 9.18
C ASP A 155 -12.25 -16.25 8.78
N ILE A 156 -11.97 -16.36 7.47
CA ILE A 156 -10.86 -15.72 6.72
C ILE A 156 -9.52 -16.44 6.98
N GLN A 157 -8.85 -17.07 6.02
CA GLN A 157 -8.05 -16.37 5.01
C GLN A 157 -7.45 -17.36 4.01
N ASN A 158 -7.32 -16.90 2.77
CA ASN A 158 -6.21 -17.33 1.95
C ASN A 158 -5.59 -16.08 1.32
N PHE A 159 -4.29 -15.89 1.63
CA PHE A 159 -3.18 -15.54 0.73
C PHE A 159 -2.27 -14.40 1.23
N LEU A 160 -1.31 -14.68 2.13
CA LEU A 160 0.02 -14.02 2.28
C LEU A 160 0.99 -14.88 3.15
N ASP A 161 2.14 -15.36 2.69
CA ASP A 161 3.27 -15.96 3.46
C ASP A 161 3.08 -16.36 4.99
N PRO A 162 3.26 -17.65 5.42
CA PRO A 162 2.82 -18.21 6.72
C PRO A 162 3.29 -17.58 8.04
N LYS A 163 4.08 -16.50 8.04
CA LYS A 163 4.42 -15.72 9.25
C LYS A 163 3.61 -14.42 9.39
N GLU A 164 2.90 -13.97 8.35
CA GLU A 164 2.12 -12.72 8.36
C GLU A 164 0.58 -12.95 8.37
N LEU A 165 0.11 -14.19 8.28
CA LEU A 165 -1.33 -14.56 8.16
C LEU A 165 -2.08 -14.76 9.49
N SER A 166 -1.46 -14.59 10.66
CA SER A 166 -2.20 -14.61 11.94
C SER A 166 -2.79 -13.25 12.31
N GLU A 167 -2.75 -12.28 11.40
CA GLU A 167 -3.15 -10.91 11.66
C GLU A 167 -4.57 -10.63 11.10
N PRO A 168 -5.55 -10.36 11.99
CA PRO A 168 -6.84 -9.79 11.61
C PRO A 168 -6.71 -8.68 10.58
N PHE A 169 -7.68 -8.54 9.67
CA PHE A 169 -7.63 -7.49 8.64
C PHE A 169 -7.59 -6.09 9.27
N ALA A 170 -8.18 -5.92 10.45
CA ALA A 170 -7.97 -4.75 11.32
C ALA A 170 -6.48 -4.42 11.47
N LYS A 171 -5.65 -5.40 11.80
CA LYS A 171 -4.20 -5.25 11.95
C LYS A 171 -3.47 -5.01 10.62
N ILE A 172 -3.99 -5.53 9.50
CA ILE A 172 -3.51 -5.15 8.15
C ILE A 172 -3.83 -3.67 7.87
N CYS A 173 -5.02 -3.20 8.22
CA CYS A 173 -5.34 -1.78 8.15
C CYS A 173 -4.50 -0.96 9.13
N GLU A 174 -4.20 -1.43 10.34
CA GLU A 174 -3.28 -0.76 11.27
C GLU A 174 -1.83 -0.75 10.77
N LYS A 175 -1.45 -1.64 9.86
CA LYS A 175 -0.16 -1.59 9.15
C LYS A 175 -0.14 -0.63 7.97
N ILE A 176 -1.31 -0.28 7.43
CA ILE A 176 -1.44 0.48 6.19
C ILE A 176 -1.99 1.89 6.42
N PHE A 177 -2.88 2.11 7.39
CA PHE A 177 -3.63 3.34 7.66
C PHE A 177 -3.55 3.74 9.13
N ARG A 178 -3.36 5.03 9.44
CA ARG A 178 -3.10 5.45 10.83
C ARG A 178 -4.31 5.33 11.72
N ASN A 179 -5.49 5.58 11.18
CA ASN A 179 -6.73 5.54 11.93
C ASN A 179 -7.91 5.20 11.03
N LYS A 180 -9.06 4.96 11.66
CA LYS A 180 -10.30 4.62 10.97
C LYS A 180 -10.79 5.69 9.99
N GLN A 181 -10.53 6.97 10.27
CA GLN A 181 -10.92 8.07 9.39
C GLN A 181 -10.10 8.05 8.11
N GLU A 182 -8.80 7.79 8.21
CA GLU A 182 -7.88 7.71 7.08
C GLU A 182 -8.12 6.45 6.24
N ALA A 183 -8.29 5.29 6.89
CA ALA A 183 -8.75 4.07 6.24
C ALA A 183 -10.10 4.32 5.55
N GLY A 184 -10.98 5.07 6.21
CA GLY A 184 -12.22 5.55 5.64
C GLY A 184 -11.96 6.30 4.32
N TRP A 185 -11.25 7.41 4.40
CA TRP A 185 -10.93 8.24 3.24
C TRP A 185 -10.26 7.46 2.10
N ALA A 186 -9.32 6.55 2.41
CA ALA A 186 -8.65 5.71 1.42
C ALA A 186 -9.62 4.79 0.67
N PHE A 187 -10.61 4.22 1.38
CA PHE A 187 -11.65 3.39 0.76
C PHE A 187 -12.61 4.22 -0.10
N ASP A 188 -12.93 5.45 0.30
CA ASP A 188 -13.73 6.37 -0.52
C ASP A 188 -12.97 6.74 -1.80
N LEU A 189 -11.66 6.98 -1.71
CA LEU A 189 -10.82 7.24 -2.86
C LEU A 189 -10.69 6.01 -3.78
N LEU A 190 -10.48 4.81 -3.24
CA LEU A 190 -10.49 3.57 -4.01
C LEU A 190 -11.79 3.39 -4.78
N LYS A 191 -12.93 3.68 -4.14
CA LYS A 191 -14.25 3.58 -4.76
C LYS A 191 -14.39 4.58 -5.91
N MET A 192 -14.07 5.85 -5.67
CA MET A 192 -14.07 6.90 -6.70
C MET A 192 -13.16 6.51 -7.88
N THR A 193 -11.97 5.98 -7.61
CA THR A 193 -11.05 5.52 -8.66
C THR A 193 -11.67 4.41 -9.51
N LEU A 194 -12.29 3.40 -8.89
CA LEU A 194 -12.94 2.31 -9.63
C LEU A 194 -14.10 2.83 -10.48
N GLU A 195 -14.91 3.73 -9.96
CA GLU A 195 -16.03 4.35 -10.69
C GLU A 195 -15.52 5.14 -11.91
N ARG A 196 -14.47 5.95 -11.75
CA ARG A 196 -13.85 6.74 -12.84
C ARG A 196 -13.15 5.88 -13.89
N LEU A 197 -12.66 4.70 -13.51
CA LEU A 197 -12.11 3.72 -14.44
C LEU A 197 -13.20 2.94 -15.21
N GLY A 198 -14.48 3.17 -14.91
CA GLY A 198 -15.61 2.50 -15.54
C GLY A 198 -15.82 1.06 -15.06
N ILE A 199 -15.51 0.77 -13.79
CA ILE A 199 -15.73 -0.54 -13.18
C ILE A 199 -17.12 -0.61 -12.56
N GLU A 200 -17.99 -1.42 -13.16
CA GLU A 200 -19.37 -1.63 -12.68
C GLU A 200 -19.53 -2.95 -11.89
N SER A 201 -18.54 -3.85 -11.96
CA SER A 201 -18.58 -5.16 -11.31
C SER A 201 -17.22 -5.58 -10.76
N LEU A 202 -17.23 -6.26 -9.61
CA LEU A 202 -16.05 -6.88 -9.00
C LEU A 202 -15.43 -7.99 -9.88
N ASP A 203 -16.21 -8.53 -10.82
CA ASP A 203 -15.76 -9.55 -11.78
C ASP A 203 -14.92 -8.96 -12.92
N ASP A 204 -14.83 -7.63 -13.03
CA ASP A 204 -14.02 -6.98 -14.05
C ASP A 204 -12.53 -7.36 -13.87
N GLU A 205 -12.03 -8.19 -14.77
CA GLU A 205 -10.67 -8.72 -14.68
C GLU A 205 -9.60 -7.66 -14.97
N ARG A 206 -9.96 -6.46 -15.47
CA ARG A 206 -9.02 -5.38 -15.79
C ARG A 206 -8.38 -4.75 -14.56
N PHE A 207 -9.02 -4.82 -13.40
CA PHE A 207 -8.47 -4.25 -12.15
C PHE A 207 -8.02 -5.32 -11.15
N SER A 208 -7.16 -4.90 -10.24
CA SER A 208 -6.75 -5.69 -9.09
C SER A 208 -6.35 -4.80 -7.92
N ILE A 209 -6.96 -5.04 -6.76
CA ILE A 209 -6.49 -4.57 -5.45
C ILE A 209 -5.59 -5.65 -4.86
N THR A 210 -4.36 -5.30 -4.46
CA THR A 210 -3.35 -6.25 -3.97
C THR A 210 -2.61 -5.71 -2.74
N ILE A 211 -2.08 -6.63 -1.92
CA ILE A 211 -1.15 -6.33 -0.82
C ILE A 211 0.19 -7.02 -1.12
N PRO A 212 1.20 -6.30 -1.63
CA PRO A 212 2.49 -6.86 -1.97
C PRO A 212 3.26 -7.48 -0.77
N ILE A 213 3.54 -8.78 -0.81
CA ILE A 213 4.34 -9.50 0.22
C ILE A 213 5.73 -8.86 0.43
N LYS A 214 6.38 -8.35 -0.62
CA LYS A 214 7.70 -7.71 -0.51
C LYS A 214 7.71 -6.47 0.39
N SER A 215 6.54 -5.89 0.64
CA SER A 215 6.38 -4.75 1.55
C SER A 215 6.09 -5.17 3.00
N GLY A 216 6.06 -6.48 3.30
CA GLY A 216 5.66 -7.00 4.62
C GLY A 216 4.21 -6.70 4.96
N GLY A 217 3.32 -6.76 3.96
CA GLY A 217 1.88 -6.55 4.14
C GLY A 217 1.44 -5.10 4.35
N ARG A 218 2.31 -4.11 4.10
CA ARG A 218 2.08 -2.69 4.45
C ARG A 218 1.68 -1.79 3.30
N THR A 219 1.50 -2.34 2.10
CA THR A 219 1.10 -1.53 0.94
C THR A 219 -0.21 -2.04 0.37
N LEU A 220 -1.14 -1.16 0.04
CA LEU A 220 -2.40 -1.48 -0.62
C LEU A 220 -2.41 -0.85 -2.01
N HIS A 221 -2.37 -1.66 -3.05
CA HIS A 221 -2.22 -1.21 -4.43
C HIS A 221 -3.46 -1.55 -5.25
N LEU A 222 -4.08 -0.53 -5.85
CA LEU A 222 -5.07 -0.66 -6.92
C LEU A 222 -4.38 -0.46 -8.27
N SER A 223 -4.38 -1.51 -9.08
CA SER A 223 -3.87 -1.50 -10.45
C SER A 223 -5.01 -1.67 -11.45
N PHE A 224 -4.88 -1.03 -12.61
CA PHE A 224 -5.77 -1.18 -13.76
C PHE A 224 -4.95 -1.46 -15.01
N GLY A 225 -5.29 -2.54 -15.71
CA GLY A 225 -4.41 -3.12 -16.72
C GLY A 225 -3.03 -3.42 -16.10
N PRO A 226 -1.92 -3.07 -16.77
CA PRO A 226 -0.57 -3.25 -16.25
C PRO A 226 -0.11 -2.13 -15.29
N TRP A 227 -0.89 -1.08 -15.07
CA TRP A 227 -0.45 0.12 -14.35
C TRP A 227 -0.96 0.13 -12.90
N LEU A 228 -0.07 0.52 -11.97
CA LEU A 228 -0.46 0.89 -10.62
C LEU A 228 -1.11 2.27 -10.69
N VAL A 229 -2.38 2.38 -10.32
CA VAL A 229 -3.18 3.62 -10.50
C VAL A 229 -3.40 4.36 -9.18
N LEU A 230 -3.42 3.62 -8.07
CA LEU A 230 -3.50 4.14 -6.72
C LEU A 230 -2.77 3.19 -5.77
N GLY A 231 -2.00 3.71 -4.84
CA GLY A 231 -1.33 2.94 -3.82
C GLY A 231 -1.39 3.64 -2.48
N PHE A 232 -1.53 2.90 -1.39
CA PHE A 232 -1.36 3.40 -0.03
C PHE A 232 -0.18 2.65 0.56
N ASP A 233 0.85 3.36 0.97
CA ASP A 233 2.06 2.76 1.47
C ASP A 233 2.23 3.08 2.96
N GLY A 234 2.01 2.05 3.79
CA GLY A 234 2.48 1.97 5.16
C GLY A 234 3.96 1.60 5.21
N SER A 235 4.64 2.10 6.23
CA SER A 235 6.07 1.92 6.42
C SER A 235 6.38 0.67 7.22
N LYS A 236 7.65 0.22 7.20
CA LYS A 236 8.09 -0.95 7.97
C LYS A 236 7.84 -0.79 9.47
N ASP A 237 7.79 0.44 9.95
CA ASP A 237 7.65 0.72 11.36
C ASP A 237 6.19 1.01 11.75
N HIS A 238 5.37 1.80 11.01
CA HIS A 238 3.90 1.95 11.23
C HIS A 238 3.07 2.32 9.96
N ALA A 239 1.74 2.29 10.09
CA ALA A 239 0.71 2.65 9.10
C ALA A 239 0.83 4.02 8.39
N SER A 240 0.59 4.01 7.06
CA SER A 240 0.58 5.06 6.01
C SER A 240 1.48 6.27 6.21
N ASP A 241 2.60 6.25 5.50
CA ASP A 241 3.44 7.45 5.32
C ASP A 241 3.06 8.21 4.04
N SER A 242 2.42 7.55 3.06
CA SER A 242 2.20 8.18 1.75
C SER A 242 1.13 7.48 0.91
N VAL A 243 0.52 8.25 0.01
CA VAL A 243 -0.32 7.76 -1.08
C VAL A 243 0.44 7.90 -2.39
N THR A 244 0.43 6.85 -3.19
CA THR A 244 0.86 6.86 -4.59
C THR A 244 -0.35 7.13 -5.47
N ILE A 245 -0.33 8.23 -6.21
CA ILE A 245 -1.37 8.61 -7.17
C ILE A 245 -0.75 8.78 -8.55
N THR A 246 -1.45 8.28 -9.56
CA THR A 246 -1.00 8.34 -10.94
C THR A 246 -1.53 9.59 -11.62
N LEU A 247 -0.63 10.48 -12.02
CA LEU A 247 -0.97 11.78 -12.60
C LEU A 247 -0.26 11.98 -13.93
N SER A 248 -0.81 12.84 -14.79
CA SER A 248 -0.05 13.41 -15.89
C SER A 248 0.99 14.40 -15.34
N SER A 249 2.25 14.27 -15.77
CA SER A 249 3.39 15.05 -15.27
C SER A 249 3.27 16.56 -15.48
N ASN A 250 2.31 16.97 -16.32
CA ASN A 250 2.04 18.36 -16.68
C ASN A 250 0.78 18.90 -16.01
N GLN A 251 -0.14 18.04 -15.58
CA GLN A 251 -1.33 18.48 -14.83
C GLN A 251 -1.08 18.50 -13.32
N THR A 252 0.04 17.93 -12.87
CA THR A 252 0.39 17.87 -11.45
C THR A 252 1.21 19.05 -10.97
N ILE A 253 0.89 19.48 -9.77
CA ILE A 253 1.62 20.43 -8.92
C ILE A 253 2.57 19.82 -7.93
N LEU A 254 2.67 18.50 -7.99
CA LEU A 254 3.62 17.78 -7.20
C LEU A 254 4.99 17.96 -7.84
N ASP A 255 5.93 18.44 -7.04
CA ASP A 255 7.32 18.56 -7.39
C ASP A 255 7.90 17.22 -7.89
N GLU A 256 8.94 17.28 -8.73
CA GLU A 256 9.56 16.07 -9.28
C GLU A 256 10.16 15.16 -8.19
N SER A 257 10.49 15.68 -7.01
CA SER A 257 10.93 14.89 -5.86
C SER A 257 9.92 13.83 -5.41
N PHE A 258 8.62 14.00 -5.70
CA PHE A 258 7.59 13.02 -5.37
C PHE A 258 7.42 11.93 -6.44
N VAL A 259 8.08 12.03 -7.60
CA VAL A 259 7.95 11.03 -8.67
C VAL A 259 8.57 9.70 -8.20
N SER A 260 7.72 8.68 -8.07
CA SER A 260 8.13 7.34 -7.65
C SER A 260 8.27 6.35 -8.81
N PHE A 261 7.56 6.59 -9.92
CA PHE A 261 7.64 5.73 -11.11
C PHE A 261 7.22 6.48 -12.38
N VAL A 262 7.86 6.17 -13.51
CA VAL A 262 7.51 6.68 -14.84
C VAL A 262 7.09 5.51 -15.71
N PHE A 263 5.86 5.55 -16.24
CA PHE A 263 5.36 4.46 -17.08
C PHE A 263 5.97 4.51 -18.48
N ALA A 264 6.28 3.34 -19.04
CA ALA A 264 6.64 3.24 -20.45
C ALA A 264 5.44 3.59 -21.33
N GLN A 265 5.65 4.51 -22.27
CA GLN A 265 4.61 5.18 -23.05
C GLN A 265 5.09 5.46 -24.47
N ASP A 266 4.16 5.53 -25.42
CA ASP A 266 4.48 5.86 -26.81
C ASP A 266 4.79 7.36 -26.97
N GLU A 267 5.47 7.78 -28.06
CA GLU A 267 5.92 9.18 -28.23
C GLU A 267 4.78 10.22 -28.16
N ASP A 268 3.56 9.83 -28.51
CA ASP A 268 2.36 10.68 -28.55
C ASP A 268 1.48 10.58 -27.29
N ASP A 269 1.86 9.75 -26.30
CA ASP A 269 1.12 9.60 -25.05
C ASP A 269 1.43 10.76 -24.07
N PRO A 270 0.42 11.25 -23.31
CA PRO A 270 0.64 12.21 -22.23
C PRO A 270 1.49 11.59 -21.14
N ASP A 271 2.55 12.26 -20.69
CA ASP A 271 3.54 11.69 -19.75
C ASP A 271 2.92 11.35 -18.38
N ILE A 272 2.47 10.10 -18.21
CA ILE A 272 1.89 9.59 -16.97
C ILE A 272 2.96 9.08 -16.00
N ARG A 273 2.88 9.49 -14.73
CA ARG A 273 3.82 9.11 -13.67
C ARG A 273 3.08 8.80 -12.38
N ASN A 274 3.69 7.96 -11.54
CA ASN A 274 3.29 7.82 -10.16
C ASN A 274 3.98 8.87 -9.31
N TYR A 275 3.19 9.55 -8.50
CA TYR A 275 3.64 10.48 -7.47
C TYR A 275 3.35 9.86 -6.12
N LYS A 276 4.38 9.70 -5.30
CA LYS A 276 4.26 9.21 -3.92
C LYS A 276 4.34 10.41 -2.99
N ILE A 277 3.21 10.81 -2.44
CA ILE A 277 3.07 12.00 -1.60
C ILE A 277 2.60 11.64 -0.19
N PRO A 278 2.90 12.45 0.82
CA PRO A 278 2.33 12.28 2.15
C PRO A 278 0.80 12.22 2.08
N ILE A 279 0.19 11.31 2.84
CA ILE A 279 -1.27 11.14 2.81
C ILE A 279 -2.00 12.39 3.33
N GLU A 280 -1.39 13.11 4.28
CA GLU A 280 -1.87 14.41 4.75
C GLU A 280 -1.93 15.43 3.62
N MET A 281 -0.93 15.44 2.74
CA MET A 281 -0.89 16.33 1.59
C MET A 281 -2.05 16.00 0.66
N ALA A 282 -2.33 14.72 0.40
CA ALA A 282 -3.49 14.33 -0.41
C ALA A 282 -4.83 14.68 0.24
N ILE A 283 -4.94 14.59 1.58
CA ILE A 283 -6.16 14.95 2.31
C ILE A 283 -6.37 16.47 2.36
N SER A 284 -5.30 17.26 2.57
CA SER A 284 -5.34 18.72 2.77
C SER A 284 -5.34 19.51 1.46
N SER A 285 -4.66 19.02 0.42
CA SER A 285 -4.53 19.72 -0.87
C SER A 285 -5.82 19.67 -1.72
N GLY A 286 -6.85 18.95 -1.27
CA GLY A 286 -8.23 19.03 -1.79
C GLY A 286 -8.41 18.68 -3.27
N ASP A 287 -9.49 19.23 -3.85
CA ASP A 287 -10.06 18.95 -5.17
C ASP A 287 -9.05 18.99 -6.32
N GLU A 288 -7.92 19.68 -6.18
CA GLU A 288 -7.05 19.99 -7.30
C GLU A 288 -6.11 18.84 -7.68
N ILE A 289 -5.51 18.18 -6.69
CA ILE A 289 -4.81 16.90 -6.91
C ILE A 289 -5.82 15.88 -7.43
N PHE A 290 -7.05 15.89 -6.90
CA PHE A 290 -8.08 14.94 -7.32
C PHE A 290 -8.63 15.23 -8.72
N ASN A 291 -8.73 16.49 -9.15
CA ASN A 291 -9.11 16.85 -10.52
C ASN A 291 -8.04 16.38 -11.51
N ALA A 292 -6.77 16.67 -11.22
CA ALA A 292 -5.65 16.18 -12.04
C ALA A 292 -5.58 14.63 -12.06
N TYR A 293 -5.96 14.01 -10.94
CA TYR A 293 -6.07 12.56 -10.83
C TYR A 293 -7.23 12.01 -11.67
N GLU A 294 -8.42 12.60 -11.58
CA GLU A 294 -9.58 12.22 -12.40
C GLU A 294 -9.29 12.33 -13.91
N ASP A 295 -8.62 13.40 -14.34
CA ASP A 295 -8.18 13.57 -15.72
C ASP A 295 -7.25 12.43 -16.17
N ALA A 296 -6.29 12.06 -15.32
CA ALA A 296 -5.41 10.93 -15.58
C ALA A 296 -6.20 9.60 -15.63
N LEU A 297 -7.17 9.40 -14.74
CA LEU A 297 -8.02 8.21 -14.73
C LEU A 297 -8.84 8.08 -16.01
N ASN A 298 -9.39 9.18 -16.54
CA ASN A 298 -10.14 9.17 -17.79
C ASN A 298 -9.27 8.71 -18.97
N TYR A 299 -8.02 9.19 -19.04
CA TYR A 299 -7.07 8.73 -20.04
C TYR A 299 -6.73 7.23 -19.85
N ILE A 300 -6.42 6.80 -18.63
CA ILE A 300 -6.08 5.41 -18.29
C ILE A 300 -7.24 4.46 -18.61
N ALA A 301 -8.47 4.84 -18.28
CA ALA A 301 -9.68 4.08 -18.58
C ALA A 301 -9.83 3.84 -20.09
N ASN A 302 -9.64 4.89 -20.91
CA ASN A 302 -9.70 4.77 -22.35
C ASN A 302 -8.52 3.96 -22.92
N LYS A 303 -7.29 4.14 -22.40
CA LYS A 303 -6.09 3.41 -22.83
C LYS A 303 -6.23 1.90 -22.65
N PHE A 304 -6.79 1.47 -21.52
CA PHE A 304 -6.94 0.05 -21.18
C PHE A 304 -8.36 -0.48 -21.33
N LYS A 305 -9.24 0.20 -22.07
CA LYS A 305 -10.65 -0.20 -22.23
C LYS A 305 -10.81 -1.64 -22.74
N ASP A 306 -9.96 -2.04 -23.69
CA ASP A 306 -9.95 -3.36 -24.34
C ASP A 306 -8.99 -4.36 -23.69
N TRP A 307 -8.38 -3.97 -22.56
CA TRP A 307 -7.49 -4.85 -21.82
C TRP A 307 -8.29 -6.02 -21.25
N LYS A 308 -7.76 -7.24 -21.33
CA LYS A 308 -8.52 -8.44 -20.92
C LYS A 308 -8.42 -8.72 -19.43
N ARG A 309 -7.24 -8.53 -18.85
CA ARG A 309 -6.94 -8.95 -17.48
C ARG A 309 -5.71 -8.25 -16.93
N SER A 310 -5.81 -7.70 -15.71
CA SER A 310 -4.66 -7.20 -14.96
C SER A 310 -3.62 -8.32 -14.76
N PRO A 311 -2.32 -8.07 -15.02
CA PRO A 311 -1.25 -9.03 -14.69
C PRO A 311 -1.23 -9.43 -13.21
N TRP A 312 -1.78 -8.59 -12.33
CA TRP A 312 -1.82 -8.80 -10.89
C TRP A 312 -3.14 -9.39 -10.39
N ARG A 313 -4.06 -9.76 -11.29
CA ARG A 313 -5.38 -10.33 -10.95
C ARG A 313 -5.27 -11.60 -10.09
N ASN A 314 -4.21 -12.39 -10.24
CA ASN A 314 -3.96 -13.58 -9.42
C ASN A 314 -3.65 -13.29 -7.95
N LYS A 315 -3.29 -12.04 -7.60
CA LYS A 315 -3.03 -11.58 -6.24
C LYS A 315 -4.15 -10.70 -5.70
N HIS A 316 -5.28 -10.67 -6.40
CA HIS A 316 -6.40 -9.81 -6.07
C HIS A 316 -7.05 -10.16 -4.73
N GLN A 317 -7.30 -9.14 -3.90
CA GLN A 317 -7.97 -9.23 -2.61
C GLN A 317 -9.46 -8.92 -2.77
N SER A 318 -10.28 -9.94 -3.03
CA SER A 318 -11.71 -9.79 -3.30
C SER A 318 -12.49 -9.21 -2.11
N ASN A 319 -12.12 -9.58 -0.88
CA ASN A 319 -12.72 -9.05 0.35
C ASN A 319 -12.53 -7.53 0.49
N ILE A 320 -11.36 -7.00 0.11
CA ILE A 320 -11.11 -5.56 0.13
C ILE A 320 -11.92 -4.87 -0.96
N ALA A 321 -11.95 -5.45 -2.16
CA ALA A 321 -12.74 -4.90 -3.26
C ALA A 321 -14.24 -4.84 -2.93
N GLU A 322 -14.76 -5.87 -2.26
CA GLU A 322 -16.13 -5.87 -1.74
C GLU A 322 -16.35 -4.75 -0.72
N ALA A 323 -15.43 -4.55 0.22
CA ALA A 323 -15.54 -3.48 1.22
C ALA A 323 -15.34 -2.06 0.64
N VAL A 324 -14.65 -1.92 -0.49
CA VAL A 324 -14.59 -0.64 -1.23
C VAL A 324 -15.97 -0.27 -1.79
N LEU A 325 -16.75 -1.25 -2.27
CA LEU A 325 -18.06 -1.00 -2.88
C LEU A 325 -19.25 -1.10 -1.90
N ASP A 326 -19.12 -1.88 -0.82
CA ASP A 326 -20.18 -2.14 0.17
C ASP A 326 -19.84 -1.52 1.53
N GLN A 327 -20.59 -0.48 1.89
CA GLN A 327 -20.42 0.27 3.14
C GLN A 327 -20.69 -0.56 4.39
N SER A 328 -21.56 -1.57 4.33
CA SER A 328 -21.85 -2.45 5.47
C SER A 328 -20.68 -3.39 5.72
N LYS A 329 -20.10 -3.95 4.65
CA LYS A 329 -18.88 -4.76 4.74
C LYS A 329 -17.70 -3.93 5.21
N ARG A 330 -17.56 -2.68 4.74
CA ARG A 330 -16.56 -1.73 5.24
C ARG A 330 -16.73 -1.43 6.72
N ALA A 331 -17.96 -1.24 7.20
CA ALA A 331 -18.21 -0.95 8.60
C ALA A 331 -17.83 -2.12 9.51
N ILE A 332 -18.12 -3.36 9.11
CA ILE A 332 -17.68 -4.58 9.80
C ILE A 332 -16.14 -4.65 9.79
N LEU A 333 -15.55 -4.44 8.63
CA LEU A 333 -14.12 -4.53 8.37
C LEU A 333 -13.26 -3.44 9.05
N LEU A 334 -13.83 -2.26 9.32
CA LEU A 334 -13.19 -1.16 10.06
C LEU A 334 -13.62 -1.08 11.55
N ASN A 335 -14.42 -2.03 12.06
CA ASN A 335 -14.88 -2.06 13.46
C ASN A 335 -14.20 -3.12 14.33
N GLU A 336 -13.50 -4.10 13.75
CA GLU A 336 -12.57 -4.94 14.52
C GLU A 336 -11.36 -4.07 14.88
N GLU A 337 -11.11 -3.92 16.19
CA GLU A 337 -10.06 -3.15 16.87
C GLU A 337 -9.04 -2.40 15.98
N MET A 338 -9.38 -1.18 15.51
CA MET A 338 -8.36 -0.16 15.20
C MET A 338 -8.27 0.79 16.39
N THR A 339 -7.14 0.79 17.08
CA THR A 339 -6.92 1.72 18.21
C THR A 339 -6.74 3.16 17.70
N ASP A 340 -7.45 4.10 18.31
CA ASP A 340 -7.36 5.53 18.00
C ASP A 340 -5.95 6.04 18.39
N LYS A 341 -5.06 6.22 17.42
CA LYS A 341 -3.70 6.77 17.64
C LYS A 341 -3.75 8.14 18.33
N SER A 342 -2.80 8.37 19.22
CA SER A 342 -2.63 9.64 19.95
C SER A 342 -1.58 10.54 19.28
N TYR A 343 -1.66 11.83 19.58
CA TYR A 343 -0.79 12.86 19.01
C TYR A 343 -0.06 13.58 20.13
N TRP A 344 1.22 13.88 19.91
CA TRP A 344 2.10 14.44 20.93
C TRP A 344 2.99 15.55 20.38
N VAL A 345 3.36 16.50 21.24
CA VAL A 345 4.50 17.39 21.01
C VAL A 345 5.61 16.99 21.97
N PHE A 346 6.79 16.72 21.44
CA PHE A 346 7.97 16.40 22.24
C PHE A 346 8.94 17.58 22.19
N GLN A 347 9.23 18.15 23.36
CA GLN A 347 10.01 19.37 23.49
C GLN A 347 11.47 19.07 23.82
N SER A 348 12.38 19.64 23.02
CA SER A 348 13.82 19.72 23.28
C SER A 348 14.22 21.11 23.78
N ASN A 349 15.28 21.17 24.56
CA ASN A 349 15.97 22.41 24.91
C ASN A 349 17.31 22.45 24.17
N PRO A 350 17.55 23.46 23.30
CA PRO A 350 18.78 23.56 22.52
C PRO A 350 20.04 23.74 23.38
N ASP A 351 19.93 24.16 24.64
CA ASP A 351 21.06 24.22 25.56
C ASP A 351 21.49 22.82 26.03
N TYR A 352 20.61 21.82 25.93
CA TYR A 352 20.83 20.46 26.43
C TYR A 352 21.03 19.45 25.30
N TYR A 353 20.30 19.58 24.19
CA TYR A 353 20.35 18.66 23.06
C TYR A 353 20.20 19.42 21.74
N ASP A 354 21.12 19.15 20.81
CA ASP A 354 21.11 19.72 19.47
C ASP A 354 20.11 18.99 18.56
N LEU A 355 18.83 19.34 18.69
CA LEU A 355 17.77 18.70 17.93
C LEU A 355 17.94 18.95 16.42
N ALA A 356 18.28 20.18 16.03
CA ALA A 356 18.46 20.55 14.62
C ALA A 356 19.60 19.76 13.97
N GLY A 357 20.74 19.60 14.67
CA GLY A 357 21.83 18.74 14.22
C GLY A 357 21.40 17.28 14.12
N ALA A 358 20.71 16.76 15.15
CA ALA A 358 20.30 15.36 15.21
C ALA A 358 19.36 14.98 14.04
N ILE A 359 18.28 15.75 13.80
CA ILE A 359 17.32 15.44 12.73
C ILE A 359 17.88 15.63 11.32
N SER A 360 18.97 16.39 11.17
CA SER A 360 19.65 16.56 9.88
C SER A 360 20.54 15.37 9.49
N GLU A 361 20.99 14.59 10.48
CA GLU A 361 21.93 13.48 10.29
C GLU A 361 21.34 12.10 10.61
N LEU A 362 20.31 12.05 11.46
CA LEU A 362 19.71 10.82 11.96
C LEU A 362 18.27 10.69 11.48
N THR A 363 17.92 9.47 11.08
CA THR A 363 16.55 9.07 10.72
C THR A 363 15.76 8.56 11.93
N GLU A 364 16.45 8.25 13.02
CA GLU A 364 15.88 7.74 14.27
C GLU A 364 16.60 8.39 15.46
N ILE A 365 15.84 8.74 16.50
CA ILE A 365 16.35 9.33 17.74
C ILE A 365 15.59 8.80 18.95
N THR A 366 16.20 8.86 20.12
CA THR A 366 15.64 8.35 21.36
C THR A 366 15.09 9.50 22.20
N TRP A 367 13.88 9.37 22.73
CA TRP A 367 13.26 10.44 23.50
C TRP A 367 12.80 10.02 24.88
N ALA A 368 13.17 10.81 25.88
CA ALA A 368 12.77 10.55 27.27
C ALA A 368 11.28 10.81 27.47
N VAL A 369 10.60 9.86 28.11
CA VAL A 369 9.18 9.95 28.46
C VAL A 369 9.06 10.04 29.98
N ASN A 370 8.82 11.26 30.47
CA ASN A 370 8.68 11.52 31.91
C ASN A 370 7.22 11.57 32.36
N GLN A 371 6.28 11.64 31.42
CA GLN A 371 4.85 11.71 31.66
C GLN A 371 4.08 11.07 30.51
N TYR A 372 2.81 10.72 30.76
CA TYR A 372 1.96 10.00 29.80
C TYR A 372 2.49 8.61 29.37
N THR A 373 3.31 7.97 30.20
CA THR A 373 3.94 6.66 29.93
C THR A 373 2.96 5.52 29.63
N LYS A 374 1.70 5.64 30.07
CA LYS A 374 0.62 4.67 29.80
C LYS A 374 -0.30 5.06 28.63
N ARG A 375 -0.03 6.19 27.99
CA ARG A 375 -0.84 6.75 26.90
C ARG A 375 -0.04 6.88 25.61
N ILE A 376 1.27 7.07 25.72
CA ILE A 376 2.19 7.04 24.59
C ILE A 376 2.37 5.59 24.20
N HIS A 377 2.02 5.28 22.97
CA HIS A 377 2.07 3.94 22.41
C HIS A 377 2.78 3.92 21.08
N ASP A 378 3.16 2.71 20.71
CA ASP A 378 3.62 2.38 19.37
C ASP A 378 2.74 2.98 18.27
N GLY A 379 3.37 3.67 17.31
CA GLY A 379 2.70 4.29 16.17
C GLY A 379 2.07 5.67 16.42
N ASP A 380 2.16 6.24 17.63
CA ASP A 380 1.71 7.60 17.93
C ASP A 380 2.50 8.67 17.15
N ARG A 381 1.82 9.77 16.79
CA ARG A 381 2.40 10.90 16.05
C ARG A 381 3.08 11.88 16.98
N VAL A 382 4.27 12.35 16.62
CA VAL A 382 5.07 13.30 17.41
C VAL A 382 5.49 14.51 16.58
N TYR A 383 5.20 15.72 17.05
CA TYR A 383 5.75 16.96 16.53
C TYR A 383 6.96 17.36 17.39
N LEU A 384 8.14 17.43 16.76
CA LEU A 384 9.39 17.74 17.44
C LEU A 384 9.55 19.25 17.57
N TRP A 385 9.44 19.71 18.81
CA TRP A 385 9.49 21.11 19.19
C TRP A 385 10.83 21.45 19.82
N GLU A 386 11.45 22.52 19.38
CA GLU A 386 12.60 23.11 20.06
C GLU A 386 12.17 24.36 20.82
N SER A 387 12.55 24.46 22.08
CA SER A 387 12.26 25.60 22.96
C SER A 387 13.30 26.72 22.82
N GLY A 388 13.03 27.89 23.41
CA GLY A 388 13.94 29.05 23.39
C GLY A 388 13.38 30.28 22.67
N LYS A 389 14.27 31.16 22.19
CA LYS A 389 13.88 32.43 21.55
C LYS A 389 13.17 32.21 20.22
N ASP A 390 13.65 31.24 19.45
CA ASP A 390 13.12 30.87 18.14
C ASP A 390 12.18 29.68 18.23
N ALA A 391 11.56 29.44 19.40
CA ALA A 391 10.80 28.22 19.67
C ALA A 391 9.80 27.86 18.57
N GLY A 392 9.70 26.57 18.26
CA GLY A 392 8.84 26.08 17.18
C GLY A 392 9.09 24.63 16.81
N ILE A 393 8.29 24.15 15.86
CA ILE A 393 8.36 22.78 15.34
C ILE A 393 9.41 22.71 14.23
N LEU A 394 10.26 21.69 14.29
CA LEU A 394 11.35 21.45 13.34
C LEU A 394 11.14 20.18 12.51
N ALA A 395 10.45 19.20 13.07
CA ALA A 395 10.22 17.93 12.39
C ALA A 395 8.94 17.26 12.90
N VAL A 396 8.48 16.29 12.13
CA VAL A 396 7.42 15.35 12.50
C VAL A 396 8.01 13.96 12.53
N GLY A 397 7.57 13.15 13.47
CA GLY A 397 8.01 11.78 13.65
C GLY A 397 6.92 10.87 14.20
N THR A 398 7.29 9.60 14.37
CA THR A 398 6.42 8.54 14.86
C THR A 398 7.12 7.75 15.97
N VAL A 399 6.39 7.42 17.03
CA VAL A 399 6.85 6.56 18.13
C VAL A 399 6.99 5.11 17.63
N LEU A 400 8.15 4.48 17.87
CA LEU A 400 8.49 3.14 17.36
C LEU A 400 8.30 1.99 18.35
N SER A 401 8.01 2.31 19.62
CA SER A 401 7.67 1.31 20.62
C SER A 401 6.98 1.94 21.83
N ASP A 402 6.33 1.11 22.65
CA ASP A 402 5.92 1.52 23.99
C ASP A 402 7.13 1.98 24.84
N PRO A 403 6.93 2.87 25.84
CA PRO A 403 8.02 3.35 26.70
C PRO A 403 8.71 2.24 27.49
N ASP A 404 10.02 2.08 27.31
CA ASP A 404 10.84 1.09 28.01
C ASP A 404 12.21 1.65 28.43
N PHE A 405 12.98 0.90 29.21
CA PHE A 405 14.37 1.21 29.56
C PHE A 405 15.30 0.89 28.40
N ILE A 406 15.41 1.83 27.48
CA ILE A 406 16.28 1.74 26.30
C ILE A 406 17.68 2.26 26.66
N PRO A 407 18.77 1.55 26.28
CA PRO A 407 20.13 2.06 26.38
C PRO A 407 20.35 3.31 25.51
N ASP A 408 21.24 4.21 25.93
CA ASP A 408 21.58 5.39 25.13
C ASP A 408 22.18 4.99 23.77
N ASP A 409 21.72 5.62 22.70
CA ASP A 409 22.30 5.43 21.37
C ASP A 409 23.61 6.21 21.25
N GLU A 410 24.72 5.50 20.98
CA GLU A 410 26.05 6.10 20.82
C GLU A 410 26.09 7.15 19.69
N ARG A 411 25.22 7.04 18.68
CA ARG A 411 25.12 8.00 17.57
C ARG A 411 24.60 9.36 18.02
N GLU A 412 23.82 9.41 19.10
CA GLU A 412 23.20 10.63 19.63
C GLU A 412 24.12 11.39 20.59
N VAL A 413 25.14 10.72 21.14
CA VAL A 413 26.06 11.31 22.15
C VAL A 413 26.69 12.61 21.66
N LYS A 414 26.98 12.74 20.36
CA LYS A 414 27.55 13.97 19.77
C LYS A 414 26.60 15.17 19.78
N PHE A 415 25.29 14.95 19.88
CA PHE A 415 24.27 16.00 19.93
C PHE A 415 23.88 16.36 21.37
N ILE A 416 24.31 15.58 22.36
CA ILE A 416 24.10 15.88 23.78
C ILE A 416 25.07 16.98 24.21
N ARG A 417 24.52 18.17 24.51
CA ARG A 417 25.29 19.33 24.97
C ARG A 417 25.46 19.35 26.49
N ASN A 418 24.56 18.69 27.23
CA ASN A 418 24.62 18.59 28.69
C ASN A 418 24.32 17.18 29.19
N ALA A 419 25.35 16.33 29.31
CA ALA A 419 25.20 14.93 29.72
C ALA A 419 24.60 14.73 31.12
N GLU A 420 24.80 15.66 32.06
CA GLU A 420 24.23 15.56 33.41
C GLU A 420 22.69 15.55 33.38
N LYS A 421 22.08 16.28 32.44
CA LYS A 421 20.62 16.33 32.27
C LYS A 421 20.03 15.03 31.72
N PHE A 422 20.82 14.19 31.06
CA PHE A 422 20.42 12.90 30.53
C PHE A 422 20.76 11.73 31.47
N SER A 423 21.45 11.99 32.58
CA SER A 423 21.76 10.97 33.57
C SER A 423 20.52 10.49 34.36
N GLY A 424 20.52 9.19 34.69
CA GLY A 424 19.49 8.53 35.50
C GLY A 424 18.64 7.52 34.73
N LYS A 425 17.96 6.61 35.45
CA LYS A 425 17.03 5.65 34.83
C LYS A 425 15.74 6.35 34.42
N ARG A 426 15.46 6.41 33.13
CA ARG A 426 14.22 6.96 32.55
C ARG A 426 13.67 5.99 31.50
N LEU A 427 12.35 6.06 31.30
CA LEU A 427 11.72 5.42 30.16
C LEU A 427 11.99 6.26 28.92
N HIS A 428 12.27 5.58 27.82
CA HIS A 428 12.49 6.18 26.53
C HIS A 428 11.57 5.53 25.50
N VAL A 429 11.32 6.27 24.43
CA VAL A 429 10.75 5.72 23.21
C VAL A 429 11.70 6.02 22.06
N PRO A 430 11.94 5.07 21.15
CA PRO A 430 12.57 5.38 19.88
C PRO A 430 11.57 6.13 19.01
N LEU A 431 12.05 7.15 18.31
CA LEU A 431 11.28 7.93 17.36
C LEU A 431 11.92 7.80 15.99
N ARG A 432 11.09 7.62 14.96
CA ARG A 432 11.51 7.84 13.58
C ARG A 432 11.22 9.28 13.19
N ILE A 433 12.16 9.90 12.47
CA ILE A 433 11.96 11.21 11.83
C ILE A 433 11.27 10.98 10.49
N ASP A 434 10.00 11.35 10.39
CA ASP A 434 9.20 11.17 9.18
C ASP A 434 9.43 12.32 8.19
N TYR A 435 9.50 13.55 8.70
CA TYR A 435 9.67 14.74 7.87
C TYR A 435 10.39 15.86 8.64
N VAL A 436 11.47 16.38 8.07
CA VAL A 436 12.16 17.58 8.57
C VAL A 436 11.61 18.77 7.80
N LEU A 437 11.14 19.79 8.53
CA LEU A 437 10.57 20.96 7.92
C LEU A 437 11.68 21.81 7.25
N PRO A 438 11.50 22.27 6.00
CA PRO A 438 12.42 23.20 5.35
C PRO A 438 12.55 24.51 6.13
N GLU A 439 11.42 24.99 6.66
CA GLU A 439 11.36 26.13 7.56
C GLU A 439 10.63 25.76 8.85
N ARG A 440 11.21 26.13 9.99
CA ARG A 440 10.58 25.91 11.29
C ARG A 440 9.24 26.64 11.38
N ILE A 441 8.20 25.95 11.86
CA ILE A 441 6.94 26.61 12.21
C ILE A 441 7.15 27.30 13.56
N ARG A 442 7.14 28.63 13.57
CA ARG A 442 7.50 29.40 14.76
C ARG A 442 6.32 29.45 15.71
N ARG A 443 6.62 29.49 17.01
CA ARG A 443 5.62 29.71 18.07
C ARG A 443 4.79 30.97 17.82
N LYS A 444 5.38 32.01 17.21
CA LYS A 444 4.67 33.26 16.90
C LYS A 444 3.52 33.01 15.92
N ASP A 445 3.76 32.22 14.88
CA ASP A 445 2.77 31.90 13.85
C ASP A 445 1.65 31.04 14.46
N LEU A 446 1.99 30.09 15.33
CA LEU A 446 1.02 29.25 16.04
C LEU A 446 0.13 30.04 17.02
N LEU A 447 0.63 31.13 17.59
CA LEU A 447 -0.13 32.01 18.49
C LEU A 447 -1.22 32.81 17.75
N GLU A 448 -1.05 33.04 16.45
CA GLU A 448 -2.04 33.73 15.61
C GLU A 448 -3.21 32.80 15.23
N HIS A 449 -2.99 31.48 15.24
CA HIS A 449 -4.02 30.50 14.92
C HIS A 449 -5.00 30.29 16.09
N SER A 450 -6.30 30.33 15.81
CA SER A 450 -7.38 30.26 16.81
C SER A 450 -7.35 28.99 17.66
N VAL A 451 -6.95 27.86 17.06
CA VAL A 451 -6.89 26.53 17.69
C VAL A 451 -5.49 26.16 18.21
N LEU A 452 -4.41 26.60 17.54
CA LEU A 452 -3.05 26.13 17.88
C LEU A 452 -2.42 26.94 19.00
N ARG A 453 -2.90 28.17 19.23
CA ARG A 453 -2.49 29.00 20.38
C ARG A 453 -2.69 28.33 21.74
N SER A 454 -3.55 27.30 21.82
CA SER A 454 -3.84 26.53 23.04
C SER A 454 -3.12 25.19 23.12
N LEU A 455 -2.07 24.96 22.32
CA LEU A 455 -1.20 23.79 22.48
C LEU A 455 -0.56 23.79 23.87
N GLU A 456 -0.49 22.64 24.53
CA GLU A 456 0.04 22.53 25.90
C GLU A 456 1.51 22.97 25.99
N VAL A 457 2.31 22.75 24.94
CA VAL A 457 3.71 23.24 24.87
C VAL A 457 3.80 24.77 24.93
N ILE A 458 2.74 25.48 24.53
CA ILE A 458 2.65 26.95 24.57
C ILE A 458 2.10 27.41 25.91
N THR A 459 1.01 26.81 26.39
CA THR A 459 0.31 27.24 27.61
C THR A 459 0.97 26.74 28.89
N PHE A 460 1.67 25.61 28.84
CA PHE A 460 2.31 24.93 29.98
C PHE A 460 3.71 24.39 29.61
N PRO A 461 4.70 25.23 29.24
CA PRO A 461 5.95 24.80 28.61
C PRO A 461 6.93 24.00 29.50
N ASN A 462 6.61 23.75 30.77
CA ASN A 462 7.54 23.19 31.76
C ASN A 462 7.66 21.66 31.74
N ALA A 463 7.24 21.01 30.66
CA ALA A 463 7.33 19.56 30.48
C ALA A 463 8.04 19.17 29.17
N THR A 464 8.24 17.88 28.95
CA THR A 464 8.94 17.33 27.78
C THR A 464 8.03 16.64 26.78
N ASN A 465 6.84 16.21 27.19
CA ASN A 465 5.89 15.46 26.36
C ASN A 465 4.50 16.06 26.55
N PHE A 466 3.84 16.52 25.50
CA PHE A 466 2.58 17.26 25.57
C PHE A 466 1.52 16.58 24.75
N ALA A 467 0.29 16.49 25.28
CA ALA A 467 -0.81 15.91 24.52
C ALA A 467 -1.29 16.90 23.45
N VAL A 468 -1.57 16.37 22.26
CA VAL A 468 -2.16 17.11 21.16
C VAL A 468 -3.52 16.52 20.86
N THR A 469 -4.53 17.39 20.77
CA THR A 469 -5.88 16.95 20.39
C THR A 469 -5.92 16.62 18.90
N LYS A 470 -6.86 15.76 18.47
CA LYS A 470 -7.05 15.43 17.05
C LYS A 470 -7.26 16.67 16.18
N GLU A 471 -8.00 17.65 16.69
CA GLU A 471 -8.25 18.92 15.99
C GLU A 471 -6.97 19.75 15.83
N GLN A 472 -6.15 19.86 16.88
CA GLN A 472 -4.85 20.54 16.81
C GLN A 472 -3.89 19.83 15.87
N ALA A 473 -3.82 18.50 15.92
CA ALA A 473 -2.98 17.71 15.02
C ALA A 473 -3.36 17.94 13.55
N ARG A 474 -4.66 17.98 13.24
CA ARG A 474 -5.14 18.30 11.88
C ARG A 474 -4.62 19.64 11.37
N PHE A 475 -4.69 20.70 12.18
CA PHE A 475 -4.20 22.02 11.77
C PHE A 475 -2.68 22.12 11.74
N LEU A 476 -1.97 21.37 12.60
CA LEU A 476 -0.51 21.27 12.52
C LEU A 476 -0.10 20.59 11.21
N ASP A 477 -0.71 19.46 10.88
CA ASP A 477 -0.46 18.76 9.61
C ASP A 477 -0.84 19.64 8.41
N GLU A 478 -1.94 20.40 8.47
CA GLU A 478 -2.31 21.36 7.43
C GLU A 478 -1.22 22.43 7.25
N LEU A 479 -0.69 23.01 8.32
CA LEU A 479 0.41 23.98 8.22
C LEU A 479 1.71 23.38 7.67
N ILE A 480 1.98 22.10 7.99
CA ILE A 480 3.22 21.42 7.61
C ILE A 480 3.15 20.93 6.15
N PHE A 481 1.99 20.42 5.71
CA PHE A 481 1.86 19.68 4.46
C PHE A 481 0.99 20.37 3.40
N SER A 482 0.34 21.51 3.71
CA SER A 482 -0.46 22.22 2.69
C SER A 482 0.41 22.98 1.69
N PRO A 483 0.01 23.03 0.41
CA PRO A 483 0.70 23.81 -0.60
C PRO A 483 0.68 25.30 -0.23
N LYS A 484 1.85 25.93 -0.11
CA LYS A 484 1.97 27.36 0.23
C LYS A 484 1.47 28.29 -0.87
N ARG A 485 1.24 27.78 -2.09
CA ARG A 485 0.80 28.53 -3.27
C ARG A 485 -0.36 27.85 -3.98
N PRO A 486 -1.33 28.64 -4.52
CA PRO A 486 -2.35 28.09 -5.38
C PRO A 486 -1.69 27.41 -6.58
N ILE A 487 -2.23 26.25 -6.89
CA ILE A 487 -1.80 25.40 -7.97
C ILE A 487 -2.19 26.07 -9.29
N TYR A 488 -1.30 25.98 -10.27
CA TYR A 488 -1.56 26.45 -11.61
C TYR A 488 -1.18 25.33 -12.59
N THR A 489 -2.18 24.62 -13.13
CA THR A 489 -1.94 23.41 -13.93
C THR A 489 -1.51 23.76 -15.36
N ILE A 490 -0.88 22.83 -16.09
CA ILE A 490 -0.60 23.08 -17.51
C ILE A 490 -1.89 23.20 -18.34
N SER A 491 -2.99 22.55 -17.91
CA SER A 491 -4.27 22.65 -18.61
C SER A 491 -4.83 24.06 -18.52
N GLN A 492 -4.80 24.66 -17.32
CA GLN A 492 -5.10 26.08 -17.13
C GLN A 492 -4.12 26.96 -17.94
N CYS A 493 -2.83 26.60 -17.98
CA CYS A 493 -1.85 27.29 -18.83
C CYS A 493 -2.20 27.23 -20.32
N ALA A 494 -2.66 26.09 -20.83
CA ALA A 494 -3.08 25.92 -22.21
C ALA A 494 -4.32 26.78 -22.52
N GLU A 495 -5.30 26.80 -21.61
CA GLU A 495 -6.50 27.62 -21.72
C GLU A 495 -6.17 29.12 -21.71
N ASP A 496 -5.38 29.58 -20.73
CA ASP A 496 -5.04 31.00 -20.54
C ASP A 496 -4.09 31.55 -21.61
N THR A 497 -3.23 30.70 -22.17
CA THR A 497 -2.23 31.11 -23.17
C THR A 497 -2.63 30.81 -24.61
N GLY A 498 -3.65 29.97 -24.82
CA GLY A 498 -4.10 29.54 -26.14
C GLY A 498 -3.10 28.63 -26.88
N PHE A 499 -2.04 28.17 -26.21
CA PHE A 499 -1.12 27.18 -26.76
C PHE A 499 -1.68 25.77 -26.58
N ASP A 500 -1.33 24.87 -27.49
CA ASP A 500 -1.71 23.48 -27.35
C ASP A 500 -1.02 22.83 -26.14
N PHE A 501 -1.77 21.99 -25.43
CA PHE A 501 -1.31 21.28 -24.24
C PHE A 501 0.00 20.52 -24.49
N ALA A 502 0.10 19.79 -25.61
CA ALA A 502 1.26 18.96 -25.95
C ALA A 502 2.55 19.78 -26.13
N THR A 503 2.45 20.97 -26.75
CA THR A 503 3.57 21.89 -26.91
C THR A 503 4.03 22.45 -25.58
N LEU A 504 3.10 22.86 -24.71
CA LEU A 504 3.41 23.36 -23.37
C LEU A 504 4.06 22.28 -22.50
N GLU A 505 3.51 21.07 -22.48
CA GLU A 505 4.10 19.88 -21.84
C GLU A 505 5.54 19.63 -22.32
N ARG A 506 5.78 19.69 -23.63
CA ARG A 506 7.12 19.52 -24.18
C ARG A 506 8.09 20.60 -23.70
N TRP A 507 7.63 21.85 -23.55
CA TRP A 507 8.45 22.94 -23.04
C TRP A 507 8.76 22.78 -21.55
N VAL A 508 7.77 22.40 -20.73
CA VAL A 508 7.98 22.11 -19.30
C VAL A 508 9.01 20.99 -19.12
N ARG A 509 8.88 19.88 -19.85
CA ARG A 509 9.86 18.78 -19.84
C ARG A 509 11.26 19.25 -20.23
N ALA A 510 11.38 20.14 -21.22
CA ALA A 510 12.66 20.71 -21.62
C ALA A 510 13.27 21.59 -20.52
N ILE A 511 12.46 22.43 -19.85
CA ILE A 511 12.89 23.30 -18.76
C ILE A 511 13.39 22.46 -17.58
N ARG A 512 12.61 21.49 -17.10
CA ARG A 512 13.00 20.63 -15.96
C ARG A 512 14.30 19.89 -16.23
N ARG A 513 14.48 19.35 -17.44
CA ARG A 513 15.71 18.65 -17.83
C ARG A 513 16.94 19.56 -17.95
N LYS A 514 16.77 20.81 -18.36
CA LYS A 514 17.89 21.73 -18.68
C LYS A 514 18.11 22.84 -17.66
N GLY A 515 17.18 23.04 -16.72
CA GLY A 515 17.13 24.15 -15.78
C GLY A 515 16.82 25.51 -16.41
N GLN A 516 16.55 25.56 -17.73
CA GLN A 516 16.44 26.82 -18.48
C GLN A 516 15.74 26.63 -19.83
N ALA A 517 15.11 27.70 -20.32
CA ALA A 517 14.59 27.79 -21.69
C ALA A 517 14.73 29.20 -22.25
N VAL A 518 14.93 29.29 -23.57
CA VAL A 518 14.98 30.55 -24.31
C VAL A 518 13.83 30.59 -25.32
N LEU A 519 12.88 31.49 -25.10
CA LEU A 519 11.75 31.71 -26.02
C LEU A 519 12.13 32.79 -27.03
N TYR A 520 12.14 32.44 -28.32
CA TYR A 520 12.49 33.36 -29.42
C TYR A 520 11.33 33.52 -30.40
N GLY A 521 11.23 34.69 -31.04
CA GLY A 521 10.19 34.98 -32.02
C GLY A 521 9.92 36.47 -32.19
N PRO A 522 9.07 36.87 -33.16
CA PRO A 522 8.75 38.26 -33.46
C PRO A 522 8.29 39.06 -32.22
N PRO A 523 8.54 40.38 -32.15
CA PRO A 523 8.04 41.20 -31.03
C PRO A 523 6.51 41.16 -30.95
N GLY A 524 5.96 41.20 -29.73
CA GLY A 524 4.50 41.19 -29.50
C GLY A 524 3.80 39.83 -29.51
N THR A 525 4.52 38.71 -29.70
CA THR A 525 3.92 37.35 -29.77
C THR A 525 3.74 36.66 -28.41
N GLY A 526 3.55 37.42 -27.32
CA GLY A 526 3.22 36.84 -26.01
C GLY A 526 4.34 36.05 -25.31
N LYS A 527 5.62 36.20 -25.68
CA LYS A 527 6.74 35.44 -25.07
C LYS A 527 6.85 35.61 -23.56
N THR A 528 6.83 36.86 -23.08
CA THR A 528 6.86 37.14 -21.64
C THR A 528 5.61 36.59 -20.95
N TYR A 529 4.44 36.74 -21.60
CA TYR A 529 3.17 36.24 -21.08
C TYR A 529 3.20 34.72 -20.88
N VAL A 530 3.64 33.94 -21.88
CA VAL A 530 3.73 32.48 -21.71
C VAL A 530 4.82 32.08 -20.72
N ALA A 531 5.94 32.82 -20.64
CA ALA A 531 6.98 32.57 -19.63
C ALA A 531 6.47 32.76 -18.19
N GLU A 532 5.65 33.79 -17.94
CA GLU A 532 5.04 34.04 -16.63
C GLU A 532 4.06 32.92 -16.24
N HIS A 533 3.24 32.42 -17.18
CA HIS A 533 2.31 31.33 -16.92
C HIS A 533 3.03 29.98 -16.73
N LEU A 534 4.10 29.73 -17.50
CA LEU A 534 4.98 28.58 -17.24
C LEU A 534 5.66 28.69 -15.87
N ALA A 535 6.09 29.88 -15.46
CA ALA A 535 6.70 30.09 -14.15
C ALA A 535 5.69 29.86 -13.00
N LYS A 536 4.45 30.35 -13.14
CA LYS A 536 3.35 30.04 -12.20
C LYS A 536 3.12 28.54 -12.09
N HIS A 537 3.16 27.82 -13.21
CA HIS A 537 3.00 26.37 -13.22
C HIS A 537 4.15 25.67 -12.50
N LEU A 538 5.40 26.09 -12.75
CA LEU A 538 6.59 25.48 -12.18
C LEU A 538 6.69 25.64 -10.65
N ILE A 539 6.17 26.74 -10.09
CA ILE A 539 6.18 26.98 -8.63
C ILE A 539 4.86 26.59 -7.94
N GLY A 540 3.85 26.18 -8.71
CA GLY A 540 2.51 25.88 -8.19
C GLY A 540 2.56 24.72 -7.20
N GLY A 541 1.85 24.84 -6.07
CA GLY A 541 1.84 23.83 -5.01
C GLY A 541 3.07 23.81 -4.10
N GLY A 542 4.18 24.44 -4.48
CA GLY A 542 5.42 24.52 -3.69
C GLY A 542 5.59 25.83 -2.91
N ASP A 543 6.75 25.98 -2.27
CA ASP A 543 7.19 27.20 -1.59
C ASP A 543 8.07 28.13 -2.47
N GLY A 544 8.55 27.63 -3.61
CA GLY A 544 9.41 28.35 -4.56
C GLY A 544 8.81 29.65 -5.11
N PHE A 545 9.65 30.62 -5.48
CA PHE A 545 9.22 31.96 -5.91
C PHE A 545 9.75 32.34 -7.30
N VAL A 546 9.18 33.39 -7.89
CA VAL A 546 9.52 33.91 -9.22
C VAL A 546 9.90 35.38 -9.10
N ASP A 547 10.92 35.79 -9.83
CA ASP A 547 11.31 37.20 -9.98
C ASP A 547 11.51 37.52 -11.48
N LEU A 548 11.08 38.71 -11.90
CA LEU A 548 11.16 39.15 -13.30
C LEU A 548 12.30 40.14 -13.45
N VAL A 549 13.31 39.78 -14.25
CA VAL A 549 14.46 40.64 -14.54
C VAL A 549 14.43 41.11 -15.99
N GLN A 550 14.52 42.42 -16.20
CA GLN A 550 14.65 43.03 -17.52
C GLN A 550 16.05 43.63 -17.70
N PHE A 551 16.80 43.12 -18.67
CA PHE A 551 18.14 43.63 -18.98
C PHE A 551 18.08 44.90 -19.83
N HIS A 552 18.39 46.04 -19.20
CA HIS A 552 18.71 47.27 -19.94
C HIS A 552 20.07 47.12 -20.65
N PRO A 553 20.36 47.76 -21.79
CA PRO A 553 21.69 47.69 -22.43
C PRO A 553 22.86 48.14 -21.55
N ALA A 554 22.58 48.87 -20.47
CA ALA A 554 23.58 49.30 -19.47
C ALA A 554 23.71 48.34 -18.28
N TYR A 555 22.95 47.25 -18.24
CA TYR A 555 22.96 46.27 -17.16
C TYR A 555 24.27 45.47 -17.24
N ALA A 556 25.08 45.53 -16.18
CA ALA A 556 26.41 44.94 -16.15
C ALA A 556 26.45 43.65 -15.33
N TYR A 557 27.59 42.96 -15.37
CA TYR A 557 27.84 41.77 -14.55
C TYR A 557 27.71 42.08 -13.06
N GLU A 558 28.17 43.27 -12.66
CA GLU A 558 28.17 43.78 -11.29
C GLU A 558 26.76 44.03 -10.73
N ASP A 559 25.76 44.19 -11.60
CA ASP A 559 24.36 44.33 -11.23
C ASP A 559 23.63 42.98 -11.15
N PHE A 560 24.09 41.98 -11.92
CA PHE A 560 23.46 40.66 -11.99
C PHE A 560 24.07 39.66 -11.01
N ILE A 561 25.39 39.50 -11.01
CA ILE A 561 26.08 38.49 -10.20
C ILE A 561 26.57 39.10 -8.88
N GLN A 562 27.58 39.97 -8.91
CA GLN A 562 28.11 40.67 -7.74
C GLN A 562 29.06 41.78 -8.16
N GLY A 563 29.15 42.85 -7.38
CA GLY A 563 29.97 44.02 -7.71
C GLY A 563 30.46 44.78 -6.50
N ILE A 564 31.57 45.51 -6.67
CA ILE A 564 32.10 46.40 -5.64
C ILE A 564 31.32 47.71 -5.67
N ARG A 565 30.65 48.07 -4.57
CA ARG A 565 29.83 49.30 -4.48
C ARG A 565 30.34 50.21 -3.35
N PRO A 566 30.54 51.51 -3.60
CA PRO A 566 30.92 52.44 -2.54
C PRO A 566 29.78 52.59 -1.53
N GLN A 567 30.09 52.40 -0.25
CA GLN A 567 29.20 52.62 0.88
C GLN A 567 29.86 53.58 1.87
N SER A 568 29.06 54.46 2.48
CA SER A 568 29.56 55.37 3.53
C SER A 568 29.68 54.61 4.86
N ASP A 569 30.79 54.79 5.56
CA ASP A 569 30.94 54.31 6.93
C ASP A 569 30.30 55.29 7.93
N GLU A 570 30.14 54.84 9.18
CA GLU A 570 29.53 55.62 10.27
C GLU A 570 30.28 56.92 10.63
N ASN A 571 31.52 57.10 10.13
CA ASN A 571 32.38 58.26 10.35
C ASN A 571 32.54 59.13 9.08
N GLY A 572 31.80 58.85 7.99
CA GLY A 572 31.85 59.61 6.73
C GLY A 572 32.96 59.19 5.75
N GLY A 573 33.65 58.07 5.99
CA GLY A 573 34.60 57.45 5.06
C GLY A 573 33.92 56.59 3.99
N LEU A 574 34.61 56.31 2.86
CA LEU A 574 34.13 55.42 1.79
C LEU A 574 34.71 54.02 1.96
N LYS A 575 33.85 53.00 2.05
CA LYS A 575 34.20 51.58 1.95
C LYS A 575 33.71 51.01 0.63
N TYR A 576 34.41 50.00 0.13
CA TYR A 576 34.10 49.33 -1.15
C TYR A 576 33.84 47.83 -0.92
N PRO A 577 32.77 47.46 -0.21
CA PRO A 577 32.41 46.06 -0.04
C PRO A 577 32.01 45.41 -1.36
N LEU A 578 32.23 44.10 -1.45
CA LEU A 578 31.62 43.25 -2.46
C LEU A 578 30.16 43.05 -2.08
N VAL A 579 29.24 43.45 -2.97
CA VAL A 579 27.79 43.37 -2.75
C VAL A 579 27.21 42.35 -3.72
N PRO A 580 26.36 41.41 -3.26
CA PRO A 580 25.67 40.48 -4.14
C PRO A 580 24.77 41.23 -5.14
N GLY A 581 24.74 40.75 -6.37
CA GLY A 581 23.82 41.22 -7.41
C GLY A 581 22.50 40.45 -7.36
N ARG A 582 21.56 40.81 -8.25
CA ARG A 582 20.19 40.27 -8.24
C ARG A 582 20.10 38.74 -8.28
N PHE A 583 21.01 38.07 -8.99
CA PHE A 583 21.02 36.61 -9.08
C PHE A 583 21.49 35.97 -7.77
N LEU A 584 22.54 36.49 -7.14
CA LEU A 584 22.99 35.96 -5.84
C LEU A 584 21.97 36.23 -4.74
N GLU A 585 21.37 37.42 -4.72
CA GLU A 585 20.24 37.72 -3.81
C GLU A 585 19.07 36.74 -4.00
N PHE A 586 18.80 36.32 -5.24
CA PHE A 586 17.78 35.32 -5.54
C PHE A 586 18.18 33.93 -5.02
N CYS A 587 19.43 33.50 -5.22
CA CYS A 587 19.93 32.23 -4.70
C CYS A 587 19.93 32.18 -3.17
N GLU A 588 20.38 33.25 -2.50
CA GLU A 588 20.39 33.35 -1.03
C GLU A 588 18.98 33.32 -0.42
N ARG A 589 17.96 33.72 -1.19
CA ARG A 589 16.55 33.62 -0.78
C ARG A 589 15.94 32.24 -1.08
N ALA A 590 16.59 31.45 -1.93
CA ALA A 590 16.13 30.12 -2.34
C ALA A 590 16.81 28.99 -1.55
N GLU A 591 17.97 29.24 -0.94
CA GLU A 591 18.55 28.45 0.16
C GLU A 591 17.80 28.68 1.47
#